data_AF-A0A640P5W4-F1
#
_entry.id   AF-A0A640P5W4-F1
#
_cell.length_a   1.000
_cell.length_b   1.000
_cell.length_c   1.000
_cell.angle_alpha   90.00
_cell.angle_beta   90.00
_cell.angle_gamma   90.00
#
_symmetry.space_group_name_H-M   'P 1'
#
loop_
_entity.id
_entity.type
_entity.pdbx_description
1 polymer ?
#
loop_
_entity_poly.entity_id
_entity_poly.type
_entity_poly.pdbx_seq_one_letter_code
_entity_poly.pdbx_strand_id
1 'polypeptide(L)'
;MIRSFLPFIVLLLVTGCSPKLDDLQAYTQSVKERAQPKVEPYPEFKSHPPFNYSASELRSPFDRLRNEAAPVASPRVENCLQPEFQRRKEALEAYGVDALALSGSFVVKGDKWALLKSNDGVLHKAKVGSRIGLFYGKITQIGADSITIEQLLPDGAGCWQRKTTTMTTASKAGE
;
A
#
# COMPACT_ATOMS: atom_id res chain seq x y z
N MET A 1 67.64 40.66 -15.68
CA MET A 1 67.80 39.21 -15.43
C MET A 1 67.65 38.81 -13.94
N ILE A 2 67.94 39.70 -12.97
CA ILE A 2 67.84 39.39 -11.52
C ILE A 2 66.41 39.21 -10.97
N ARG A 3 65.38 39.77 -11.63
CA ARG A 3 63.96 39.64 -11.21
C ARG A 3 63.34 38.25 -11.40
N SER A 4 63.89 37.40 -12.28
CA SER A 4 63.38 36.04 -12.51
C SER A 4 63.97 34.98 -11.58
N PHE A 5 65.06 35.27 -10.87
CA PHE A 5 65.71 34.30 -9.95
C PHE A 5 65.11 34.31 -8.54
N LEU A 6 64.41 35.40 -8.16
CA LEU A 6 63.76 35.53 -6.85
C LEU A 6 62.66 34.48 -6.56
N PRO A 7 61.74 34.13 -7.50
CA PRO A 7 60.71 33.12 -7.22
C PRO A 7 61.29 31.70 -7.06
N PHE A 8 62.43 31.41 -7.70
CA PHE A 8 63.05 30.08 -7.64
C PHE A 8 63.72 29.82 -6.28
N ILE A 9 64.35 30.85 -5.70
CA ILE A 9 64.93 30.78 -4.34
C ILE A 9 63.84 30.61 -3.28
N VAL A 10 62.71 31.31 -3.42
CA VAL A 10 61.57 31.17 -2.48
C VAL A 10 60.97 29.76 -2.55
N LEU A 11 60.91 29.14 -3.74
CA LEU A 11 60.43 27.77 -3.87
C LEU A 11 61.36 26.75 -3.18
N LEU A 12 62.68 26.97 -3.20
CA LEU A 12 63.67 26.09 -2.57
C LEU A 12 63.64 26.18 -1.03
N LEU A 13 63.26 27.34 -0.49
CA LEU A 13 63.18 27.57 0.96
C LEU A 13 61.94 26.91 1.61
N VAL A 14 60.96 26.45 0.83
CA VAL A 14 59.72 25.83 1.34
C VAL A 14 59.83 24.29 1.39
N THR A 15 60.86 23.68 0.81
CA THR A 15 61.07 22.22 0.81
C THR A 15 61.83 21.75 2.06
N GLY A 16 61.29 21.99 3.25
CA GLY A 16 61.94 21.60 4.52
C GLY A 16 61.05 20.93 5.55
N CYS A 17 59.72 20.97 5.37
CA CYS A 17 58.80 20.38 6.34
C CYS A 17 58.44 18.95 5.90
N SER A 18 59.13 17.95 6.46
CA SER A 18 58.72 16.55 6.36
C SER A 18 58.27 16.06 7.75
N PRO A 19 57.06 15.49 7.90
CA PRO A 19 56.60 14.96 9.17
C PRO A 19 57.36 13.67 9.49
N LYS A 20 57.86 13.54 10.73
CA LYS A 20 58.49 12.32 11.23
C LYS A 20 57.38 11.32 11.62
N LEU A 21 57.13 10.34 10.76
CA LEU A 21 56.01 9.39 10.90
C LEU A 21 56.43 8.00 11.41
N ASP A 22 57.72 7.81 11.71
CA ASP A 22 58.29 6.51 12.10
C ASP A 22 57.56 5.90 13.32
N ASP A 23 57.24 6.72 14.32
CA ASP A 23 56.54 6.29 15.54
C ASP A 23 55.09 5.87 15.26
N LEU A 24 54.39 6.65 14.42
CA LEU A 24 53.02 6.32 14.01
C LEU A 24 52.98 5.01 13.21
N GLN A 25 53.97 4.79 12.34
CA GLN A 25 54.11 3.56 11.58
C GLN A 25 54.38 2.37 12.51
N ALA A 26 55.34 2.50 13.44
CA ALA A 26 55.67 1.46 14.40
C ALA A 26 54.48 1.08 15.30
N TYR A 27 53.75 2.08 15.80
CA TYR A 27 52.54 1.88 16.58
C TYR A 27 51.47 1.15 15.75
N THR A 28 51.21 1.59 14.52
CA THR A 28 50.21 0.98 13.64
C THR A 28 50.56 -0.47 13.32
N GLN A 29 51.84 -0.77 13.09
CA GLN A 29 52.34 -2.14 12.89
C GLN A 29 52.04 -3.02 14.12
N SER A 30 52.37 -2.50 15.31
CA SER A 30 52.15 -3.23 16.57
C SER A 30 50.68 -3.52 16.88
N VAL A 31 49.79 -2.58 16.53
CA VAL A 31 48.34 -2.76 16.70
C VAL A 31 47.80 -3.79 15.71
N LYS A 32 48.27 -3.76 14.45
CA LYS A 32 47.91 -4.76 13.44
C LYS A 32 48.32 -6.17 13.84
N GLU A 33 49.51 -6.35 14.42
CA GLU A 33 50.00 -7.66 14.85
C GLU A 33 49.24 -8.22 16.07
N ARG A 34 48.78 -7.34 16.97
CA ARG A 34 48.06 -7.75 18.19
C ARG A 34 46.55 -7.89 17.99
N ALA A 35 45.98 -7.25 16.97
CA ALA A 35 44.55 -7.28 16.71
C ALA A 35 44.14 -8.67 16.18
N GLN A 36 43.62 -9.51 17.06
CA GLN A 36 42.90 -10.72 16.64
C GLN A 36 41.43 -10.35 16.37
N PRO A 37 40.94 -10.44 15.12
CA PRO A 37 39.53 -10.24 14.84
C PRO A 37 38.74 -11.39 15.46
N LYS A 38 38.03 -11.13 16.55
CA LYS A 38 37.06 -12.08 17.10
C LYS A 38 35.78 -11.99 16.28
N VAL A 39 35.64 -12.87 15.30
CA VAL A 39 34.40 -13.00 14.52
C VAL A 39 33.43 -13.83 15.35
N GLU A 40 32.25 -13.30 15.62
CA GLU A 40 31.19 -14.07 16.25
C GLU A 40 30.80 -15.24 15.33
N PRO A 41 30.71 -16.47 15.86
CA PRO A 41 30.34 -17.62 15.05
C PRO A 41 28.94 -17.39 14.47
N TYR A 42 28.77 -17.81 13.22
CA TYR A 42 27.50 -17.68 12.54
C TYR A 42 26.41 -18.42 13.35
N PRO A 43 25.25 -17.80 13.61
CA PRO A 43 24.19 -18.45 14.35
C PRO A 43 23.71 -19.68 13.58
N GLU A 44 23.71 -20.84 14.22
CA GLU A 44 23.18 -22.05 13.60
C GLU A 44 21.66 -21.94 13.42
N PHE A 45 21.20 -22.03 12.17
CA PHE A 45 19.78 -22.13 11.88
C PHE A 45 19.26 -23.48 12.36
N LYS A 46 18.35 -23.45 13.34
CA LYS A 46 17.64 -24.66 13.77
C LYS A 46 16.66 -25.06 12.67
N SER A 47 16.87 -26.22 12.05
CA SER A 47 15.89 -26.79 11.14
C SER A 47 14.67 -27.25 11.95
N HIS A 48 13.50 -26.67 11.66
CA HIS A 48 12.25 -27.19 12.20
C HIS A 48 11.91 -28.51 11.51
N PRO A 49 11.42 -29.53 12.25
CA PRO A 49 10.92 -30.74 11.61
C PRO A 49 9.76 -30.40 10.67
N PRO A 50 9.57 -31.16 9.59
CA PRO A 50 8.44 -30.96 8.69
C PRO A 50 7.12 -31.11 9.46
N PHE A 51 6.23 -30.14 9.30
CA PHE A 51 4.88 -30.21 9.86
C PHE A 51 4.02 -31.06 8.94
N ASN A 52 3.48 -32.17 9.46
CA ASN A 52 2.56 -33.02 8.71
C ASN A 52 1.16 -32.38 8.72
N TYR A 53 0.70 -31.93 7.55
CA TYR A 53 -0.62 -31.33 7.39
C TYR A 53 -1.71 -32.41 7.33
N SER A 54 -2.30 -32.72 8.49
CA SER A 54 -3.40 -33.70 8.62
C SER A 54 -4.76 -33.17 8.15
N ALA A 55 -4.90 -31.86 7.91
CA ALA A 55 -6.16 -31.26 7.48
C ALA A 55 -6.49 -31.46 6.00
N SER A 56 -5.61 -32.11 5.25
CA SER A 56 -5.88 -32.53 3.86
C SER A 56 -6.95 -33.63 3.78
N GLU A 57 -7.10 -34.44 4.83
CA GLU A 57 -8.15 -35.44 4.96
C GLU A 57 -9.46 -34.86 5.49
N LEU A 58 -9.41 -33.65 6.06
CA LEU A 58 -10.62 -32.94 6.47
C LEU A 58 -11.30 -32.34 5.24
N ARG A 59 -12.63 -32.20 5.35
CA ARG A 59 -13.43 -31.54 4.33
C ARG A 59 -12.95 -30.11 4.12
N SER A 60 -12.90 -29.69 2.85
CA SER A 60 -12.52 -28.33 2.50
C SER A 60 -13.45 -27.32 3.19
N PRO A 61 -12.91 -26.30 3.88
CA PRO A 61 -13.72 -25.23 4.46
C PRO A 61 -14.42 -24.37 3.40
N PHE A 62 -14.04 -24.51 2.12
CA PHE A 62 -14.66 -23.82 0.99
C PHE A 62 -15.73 -24.65 0.27
N ASP A 63 -15.91 -25.92 0.64
CA ASP A 63 -17.00 -26.72 0.11
C ASP A 63 -18.33 -26.30 0.75
N ARG A 64 -19.35 -26.12 -0.09
CA ARG A 64 -20.73 -25.84 0.37
C ARG A 64 -21.25 -26.98 1.24
N LEU A 65 -21.69 -26.67 2.47
CA LEU A 65 -22.27 -27.68 3.37
C LEU A 65 -23.49 -28.33 2.71
N ARG A 66 -23.48 -29.67 2.62
CA ARG A 66 -24.53 -30.44 1.95
C ARG A 66 -25.86 -30.40 2.72
N ASN A 67 -25.80 -30.22 4.04
CA ASN A 67 -26.93 -30.34 4.96
C ASN A 67 -26.96 -29.23 6.03
N GLU A 68 -26.63 -27.98 5.69
CA GLU A 68 -27.25 -26.92 6.50
C GLU A 68 -28.68 -26.83 6.01
N ALA A 69 -29.65 -27.07 6.90
CA ALA A 69 -30.98 -26.55 6.68
C ALA A 69 -30.78 -25.10 6.24
N ALA A 70 -31.23 -24.74 5.03
CA ALA A 70 -31.15 -23.38 4.54
C ALA A 70 -31.48 -22.48 5.73
N PRO A 71 -30.58 -21.55 6.12
CA PRO A 71 -30.72 -20.82 7.38
C PRO A 71 -32.17 -20.43 7.46
N VAL A 72 -32.90 -21.03 8.42
CA VAL A 72 -34.38 -21.01 8.47
C VAL A 72 -34.73 -19.62 8.07
N ALA A 73 -35.28 -19.45 6.86
CA ALA A 73 -35.40 -18.15 6.23
C ALA A 73 -36.12 -17.31 7.26
N SER A 74 -35.34 -16.52 8.01
CA SER A 74 -35.87 -15.89 9.21
C SER A 74 -37.02 -15.08 8.67
N PRO A 75 -38.25 -15.24 9.20
CA PRO A 75 -39.43 -14.62 8.63
C PRO A 75 -39.04 -13.19 8.30
N ARG A 76 -39.09 -12.85 7.00
CA ARG A 76 -38.60 -11.60 6.41
C ARG A 76 -38.75 -10.53 7.47
N VAL A 77 -37.65 -10.01 8.02
CA VAL A 77 -37.77 -9.03 9.10
C VAL A 77 -38.54 -7.85 8.51
N GLU A 78 -39.81 -7.75 8.89
CA GLU A 78 -40.68 -6.65 8.51
C GLU A 78 -39.98 -5.37 8.98
N ASN A 79 -39.68 -4.46 8.05
CA ASN A 79 -38.96 -3.19 8.28
C ASN A 79 -37.44 -3.24 8.46
N CYS A 80 -36.70 -4.01 7.64
CA CYS A 80 -35.25 -3.85 7.55
C CYS A 80 -34.78 -3.10 6.29
N LEU A 81 -33.56 -2.54 6.34
CA LEU A 81 -32.97 -1.75 5.26
C LEU A 81 -32.82 -2.60 3.99
N GLN A 82 -33.31 -2.08 2.86
CA GLN A 82 -33.17 -2.69 1.55
C GLN A 82 -32.73 -1.67 0.49
N PRO A 83 -31.97 -2.10 -0.53
CA PRO A 83 -31.68 -1.29 -1.69
C PRO A 83 -32.91 -1.05 -2.56
N GLU A 84 -32.89 0.06 -3.30
CA GLU A 84 -33.89 0.38 -4.32
C GLU A 84 -33.62 -0.42 -5.60
N PHE A 85 -34.17 -1.63 -5.70
CA PHE A 85 -33.96 -2.52 -6.84
C PHE A 85 -34.56 -2.02 -8.16
N GLN A 86 -35.60 -1.19 -8.10
CA GLN A 86 -36.37 -0.76 -9.27
C GLN A 86 -35.76 0.44 -10.02
N ARG A 87 -34.72 1.08 -9.46
CA ARG A 87 -34.14 2.26 -10.10
C ARG A 87 -33.28 1.87 -11.30
N ARG A 88 -33.13 2.80 -12.25
CA ARG A 88 -32.16 2.66 -13.34
C ARG A 88 -30.73 2.74 -12.79
N LYS A 89 -29.88 1.80 -13.19
CA LYS A 89 -28.47 1.79 -12.84
C LYS A 89 -27.68 2.86 -13.58
N GLU A 90 -26.64 3.38 -12.92
CA GLU A 90 -25.62 4.27 -13.47
C GLU A 90 -24.42 3.47 -14.00
N ALA A 91 -23.62 4.08 -14.86
CA ALA A 91 -22.49 3.40 -15.51
C ALA A 91 -21.48 2.79 -14.51
N LEU A 92 -21.22 3.50 -13.41
CA LEU A 92 -20.26 3.08 -12.38
C LEU A 92 -20.73 1.92 -11.50
N GLU A 93 -22.00 1.50 -11.61
CA GLU A 93 -22.53 0.30 -10.94
C GLU A 93 -22.27 -0.99 -11.74
N ALA A 94 -21.63 -0.89 -12.90
CA ALA A 94 -21.15 -2.05 -13.64
C ALA A 94 -19.83 -2.62 -13.08
N TYR A 95 -19.15 -1.86 -12.22
CA TYR A 95 -17.82 -2.21 -11.68
C TYR A 95 -17.89 -2.49 -10.19
N GLY A 96 -17.01 -3.37 -9.71
CA GLY A 96 -16.68 -3.44 -8.28
C GLY A 96 -15.97 -2.16 -7.82
N VAL A 97 -16.08 -1.82 -6.53
CA VAL A 97 -15.38 -0.63 -5.99
C VAL A 97 -13.86 -0.83 -6.03
N ASP A 98 -13.42 -2.06 -5.82
CA ASP A 98 -12.05 -2.56 -6.00
C ASP A 98 -11.55 -2.44 -7.44
N ALA A 99 -12.44 -2.55 -8.42
CA ALA A 99 -12.11 -2.39 -9.85
C ALA A 99 -12.03 -0.91 -10.30
N LEU A 100 -12.17 0.04 -9.38
CA LEU A 100 -12.12 1.47 -9.65
C LEU A 100 -10.93 2.11 -8.92
N ALA A 101 -10.32 3.11 -9.54
CA ALA A 101 -9.27 3.93 -8.94
C ALA A 101 -9.62 5.41 -9.03
N LEU A 102 -9.42 6.15 -7.93
CA LEU A 102 -9.58 7.60 -7.92
C LEU A 102 -8.38 8.25 -8.63
N SER A 103 -8.62 8.85 -9.79
CA SER A 103 -7.59 9.60 -10.53
C SER A 103 -7.42 11.03 -10.02
N GLY A 104 -8.44 11.58 -9.35
CA GLY A 104 -8.41 12.93 -8.77
C GLY A 104 -9.80 13.55 -8.66
N SER A 105 -9.86 14.83 -8.31
CA SER A 105 -11.11 15.60 -8.28
C SER A 105 -10.94 16.98 -8.88
N PHE A 106 -12.03 17.55 -9.41
CA PHE A 106 -12.05 18.90 -10.00
C PHE A 106 -13.38 19.59 -9.72
N VAL A 107 -13.42 20.91 -9.86
CA VAL A 107 -14.62 21.73 -9.61
C VAL A 107 -15.03 22.44 -10.89
N VAL A 108 -16.31 22.35 -11.25
CA VAL A 108 -16.89 23.06 -12.40
C VAL A 108 -18.16 23.76 -11.95
N LYS A 109 -18.23 25.08 -12.11
CA LYS A 109 -19.40 25.91 -11.75
C LYS A 109 -19.86 25.69 -10.30
N GLY A 110 -18.93 25.45 -9.38
CA GLY A 110 -19.21 25.17 -7.97
C GLY A 110 -19.48 23.70 -7.63
N ASP A 111 -19.75 22.84 -8.63
CA ASP A 111 -19.94 21.41 -8.42
C ASP A 111 -18.60 20.67 -8.40
N LYS A 112 -18.38 19.88 -7.35
CA LYS A 112 -17.20 19.02 -7.23
C LYS A 112 -17.43 17.65 -7.86
N TRP A 113 -16.49 17.24 -8.71
CA TRP A 113 -16.48 15.99 -9.44
C TRP A 113 -15.27 15.14 -9.07
N ALA A 114 -15.47 13.84 -8.95
CA ALA A 114 -14.44 12.82 -8.84
C ALA A 114 -14.19 12.19 -10.21
N LEU A 115 -12.93 11.96 -10.55
CA LEU A 115 -12.49 11.22 -11.73
C LEU A 115 -12.09 9.80 -11.32
N LEU A 116 -12.77 8.83 -11.91
CA LEU A 116 -12.67 7.42 -11.57
C LEU A 116 -12.22 6.63 -12.80
N LYS A 117 -11.13 5.90 -12.68
CA LYS A 117 -10.65 5.02 -13.75
C LYS A 117 -11.05 3.59 -13.43
N SER A 118 -11.74 2.92 -14.35
CA SER A 118 -12.06 1.50 -14.23
C SER A 118 -10.90 0.61 -14.69
N ASN A 119 -10.98 -0.67 -14.34
CA ASN A 119 -10.00 -1.69 -14.69
C ASN A 119 -9.86 -1.93 -16.21
N ASP A 120 -10.87 -1.60 -17.00
CA ASP A 120 -10.82 -1.56 -18.47
C ASP A 120 -10.13 -0.29 -19.03
N GLY A 121 -9.71 0.62 -18.14
CA GLY A 121 -9.00 1.85 -18.48
C GLY A 121 -9.90 3.05 -18.80
N VAL A 122 -11.21 2.89 -18.80
CA VAL A 122 -12.17 3.98 -19.09
C VAL A 122 -12.21 4.97 -17.94
N LEU A 123 -12.26 6.27 -18.28
CA LEU A 123 -12.38 7.34 -17.30
C LEU A 123 -13.83 7.80 -17.16
N HIS A 124 -14.34 7.74 -15.95
CA HIS A 124 -15.67 8.16 -15.56
C HIS A 124 -15.59 9.38 -14.65
N LYS A 125 -16.62 10.22 -14.69
CA LYS A 125 -16.81 11.32 -13.73
C LYS A 125 -18.05 11.06 -12.89
N ALA A 126 -17.96 11.36 -11.61
CA ALA A 126 -19.07 11.23 -10.66
C ALA A 126 -19.09 12.42 -9.70
N LYS A 127 -20.25 12.71 -9.12
CA LYS A 127 -20.40 13.77 -8.11
C LYS A 127 -21.00 13.19 -6.83
N VAL A 128 -21.09 14.00 -5.78
CA VAL A 128 -21.81 13.59 -4.56
C VAL A 128 -23.24 13.19 -4.94
N GLY A 129 -23.67 12.02 -4.46
CA GLY A 129 -24.96 11.41 -4.79
C GLY A 129 -24.92 10.45 -5.98
N SER A 130 -23.88 10.47 -6.81
CA SER A 130 -23.69 9.46 -7.88
C SER A 130 -23.51 8.07 -7.30
N ARG A 131 -23.90 7.07 -8.09
CA ARG A 131 -23.93 5.68 -7.65
C ARG A 131 -22.81 4.88 -8.30
N ILE A 132 -22.25 3.96 -7.52
CA ILE A 132 -20.96 3.35 -7.79
C ILE A 132 -20.90 1.96 -7.14
N GLY A 133 -20.21 1.03 -7.77
CA GLY A 133 -20.02 -0.29 -7.19
C GLY A 133 -21.20 -1.22 -7.40
N LEU A 134 -20.94 -2.53 -7.29
CA LEU A 134 -21.95 -3.59 -7.40
C LEU A 134 -22.94 -3.63 -6.20
N PHE A 135 -22.58 -2.97 -5.10
CA PHE A 135 -23.27 -3.03 -3.81
C PHE A 135 -24.04 -1.73 -3.49
N TYR A 136 -24.72 -1.17 -4.49
CA TYR A 136 -25.56 0.03 -4.37
C TYR A 136 -24.85 1.22 -3.73
N GLY A 137 -23.56 1.36 -4.00
CA GLY A 137 -22.74 2.41 -3.41
C GLY A 137 -23.19 3.80 -3.85
N LYS A 138 -23.08 4.77 -2.94
CA LYS A 138 -23.34 6.18 -3.21
C LYS A 138 -22.17 7.01 -2.71
N ILE A 139 -21.67 7.92 -3.54
CA ILE A 139 -20.64 8.87 -3.13
C ILE A 139 -21.27 9.87 -2.15
N THR A 140 -20.80 9.89 -0.92
CA THR A 140 -21.29 10.80 0.14
C THR A 140 -20.42 12.04 0.26
N GLN A 141 -19.12 11.95 -0.05
CA GLN A 141 -18.18 13.07 0.04
C GLN A 141 -17.07 12.93 -1.00
N ILE A 142 -16.59 14.08 -1.51
CA ILE A 142 -15.43 14.17 -2.40
C ILE A 142 -14.40 15.11 -1.76
N GLY A 143 -13.28 14.54 -1.33
CA GLY A 143 -12.08 15.22 -0.84
C GLY A 143 -11.16 15.67 -1.99
N ALA A 144 -9.97 16.18 -1.67
CA ALA A 144 -8.97 16.51 -2.70
C ALA A 144 -8.44 15.21 -3.34
N ASP A 145 -7.98 14.31 -2.46
CA ASP A 145 -7.28 13.06 -2.82
C ASP A 145 -8.05 11.81 -2.40
N SER A 146 -9.31 11.96 -2.00
CA SER A 146 -10.14 10.85 -1.54
C SER A 146 -11.61 11.05 -1.86
N ILE A 147 -12.35 9.94 -1.92
CA ILE A 147 -13.82 9.94 -1.93
C ILE A 147 -14.36 8.97 -0.88
N THR A 148 -15.49 9.33 -0.29
CA THR A 148 -16.21 8.49 0.66
C THR A 148 -17.42 7.89 -0.03
N ILE A 149 -17.57 6.58 0.08
CA ILE A 149 -18.63 5.78 -0.54
C ILE A 149 -19.38 5.04 0.56
N GLU A 150 -20.70 5.18 0.60
CA GLU A 150 -21.56 4.37 1.44
C GLU A 150 -22.17 3.25 0.59
N GLN A 151 -21.87 1.99 0.92
CA GLN A 151 -22.36 0.79 0.24
C GLN A 151 -23.40 0.07 1.09
N LEU A 152 -24.26 -0.71 0.43
CA LEU A 152 -25.19 -1.62 1.08
C LEU A 152 -24.68 -3.05 0.85
N LEU A 153 -24.33 -3.76 1.93
CA LEU A 153 -23.94 -5.16 1.87
C LEU A 153 -25.02 -6.05 2.49
N PRO A 154 -25.27 -7.25 1.93
CA PRO A 154 -26.16 -8.21 2.56
C PRO A 154 -25.58 -8.67 3.90
N ASP A 155 -26.42 -8.82 4.91
CA ASP A 155 -26.02 -9.28 6.26
C ASP A 155 -26.06 -10.80 6.45
N GLY A 156 -26.60 -11.53 5.47
CA GLY A 156 -26.77 -13.00 5.52
C GLY A 156 -28.10 -13.45 6.16
N ALA A 157 -28.83 -12.56 6.83
CA ALA A 157 -30.15 -12.81 7.42
C ALA A 157 -31.30 -12.29 6.54
N GLY A 158 -30.98 -11.77 5.35
CA GLY A 158 -31.95 -11.26 4.37
C GLY A 158 -32.12 -9.74 4.39
N CYS A 159 -31.38 -9.04 5.25
CA CYS A 159 -31.36 -7.59 5.34
C CYS A 159 -30.04 -7.02 4.82
N TRP A 160 -29.95 -5.69 4.77
CA TRP A 160 -28.76 -4.99 4.29
C TRP A 160 -28.21 -4.06 5.35
N GLN A 161 -26.89 -3.93 5.38
CA GLN A 161 -26.15 -3.05 6.27
C GLN A 161 -25.37 -2.01 5.48
N ARG A 162 -25.25 -0.80 6.04
CA ARG A 162 -24.41 0.25 5.45
C ARG A 162 -22.95 0.01 5.80
N LYS A 163 -22.08 0.10 4.80
CA LYS A 163 -20.62 0.07 4.97
C LYS A 163 -20.02 1.30 4.31
N THR A 164 -19.30 2.08 5.09
CA THR A 164 -18.53 3.21 4.56
C THR A 164 -17.15 2.74 4.13
N THR A 165 -16.76 3.09 2.90
CA THR A 165 -15.44 2.81 2.33
C THR A 165 -14.86 4.10 1.76
N THR A 166 -13.58 4.32 1.99
CA THR A 166 -12.86 5.48 1.47
C THR A 166 -11.89 5.00 0.41
N MET A 167 -11.93 5.62 -0.77
CA MET A 167 -10.96 5.39 -1.83
C MET A 167 -10.05 6.62 -1.94
N THR A 168 -8.75 6.40 -2.08
CA THR A 168 -7.75 7.47 -2.18
C THR A 168 -7.10 7.45 -3.57
N THR A 169 -6.39 8.51 -3.93
CA THR A 169 -5.61 8.56 -5.17
C THR A 169 -4.41 7.61 -5.18
N ALA A 170 -4.01 7.11 -4.00
CA ALA A 170 -2.92 6.15 -3.87
C ALA A 170 -3.35 4.70 -4.16
N SER A 171 -4.62 4.35 -3.94
CA SER A 171 -5.14 3.00 -4.19
C SER A 171 -5.29 2.74 -5.69
N LYS A 172 -4.74 1.61 -6.16
CA LYS A 172 -4.88 1.14 -7.54
C LYS A 172 -6.12 0.26 -7.70
N ALA A 173 -6.64 0.19 -8.92
CA ALA A 173 -7.71 -0.74 -9.24
C ALA A 173 -7.18 -2.19 -9.17
N GLY A 174 -7.88 -3.05 -8.44
CA GLY A 174 -7.55 -4.46 -8.25
C GLY A 174 -6.65 -4.76 -7.04
N GLU A 175 -6.39 -3.78 -6.17
CA GLU A 175 -5.66 -3.93 -4.91
C GLU A 175 -6.61 -3.93 -3.70
#